data_AF-C6AR53-F1
#
_entry.id   AF-C6AR53-F1
#
_cell.length_a   1.000
_cell.length_b   1.000
_cell.length_c   1.000
_cell.angle_alpha   90.00
_cell.angle_beta   90.00
_cell.angle_gamma   90.00
#
_symmetry.space_group_name_H-M   'P 1'
#
loop_
_entity.id
_entity.type
_entity.pdbx_description
1 polymer ?
#
loop_
_entity_poly.entity_id
_entity_poly.type
_entity_poly.pdbx_seq_one_letter_code
_entity_poly.pdbx_strand_id
1 'polypeptide(L)'
;MKYLVLFFLLPLSVYASDSIFPHSKKGAVEKHEKVCKLQNLFNHKAMFYKSELCTYGTKGCDIGEVKEPFEVLCDLEYVTMCYGKKSWLNRNQYFQLSNDVVVANISHSITVKNGVKTSTVCAHYK
;
A
#
# COMPACT_ATOMS: atom_id res chain seq x y z
N MET A 1 -16.34 -58.25 52.61
CA MET A 1 -15.09 -57.67 53.14
C MET A 1 -14.64 -56.60 52.14
N LYS A 2 -14.90 -55.31 52.45
CA LYS A 2 -13.91 -54.29 52.86
C LYS A 2 -12.73 -54.17 51.89
N TYR A 3 -12.68 -53.07 51.11
CA TYR A 3 -11.53 -52.20 50.73
C TYR A 3 -12.13 -51.08 49.84
N LEU A 4 -12.72 -50.00 50.34
CA LEU A 4 -12.13 -48.73 50.83
C LEU A 4 -10.63 -48.52 50.55
N VAL A 5 -10.34 -47.73 49.50
CA VAL A 5 -9.11 -46.94 49.26
C VAL A 5 -9.56 -45.75 48.39
N LEU A 6 -10.00 -44.61 48.94
CA LEU A 6 -9.26 -43.46 49.48
C LEU A 6 -7.98 -43.03 48.72
N PHE A 7 -8.11 -41.83 48.12
CA PHE A 7 -7.10 -40.78 47.94
C PHE A 7 -5.95 -40.96 46.93
N PHE A 8 -6.02 -40.14 45.88
CA PHE A 8 -4.91 -39.23 45.56
C PHE A 8 -5.47 -37.83 45.26
N LEU A 9 -5.41 -36.96 46.28
CA LEU A 9 -5.44 -35.50 46.14
C LEU A 9 -4.07 -35.08 45.61
N LEU A 10 -4.02 -34.43 44.45
CA LEU A 10 -2.86 -33.68 43.95
C LEU A 10 -3.36 -32.58 42.98
N PRO A 11 -2.63 -31.46 42.83
CA PRO A 11 -3.00 -30.22 43.49
C PRO A 11 -3.32 -29.07 42.53
N LEU A 12 -3.93 -28.03 43.12
CA LEU A 12 -3.95 -26.64 42.68
C LEU A 12 -2.72 -26.25 41.86
N SER A 13 -2.93 -25.96 40.58
CA SER A 13 -2.10 -25.02 39.83
C SER A 13 -2.91 -24.52 38.64
N VAL A 14 -3.96 -23.74 38.93
CA VAL A 14 -4.45 -22.80 37.92
C VAL A 14 -3.38 -21.72 37.85
N TYR A 15 -2.47 -21.91 36.90
CA TYR A 15 -1.52 -20.91 36.48
C TYR A 15 -2.30 -19.63 36.20
N ALA A 16 -1.98 -18.59 36.96
CA ALA A 16 -2.22 -17.22 36.54
C ALA A 16 -1.45 -17.03 35.25
N SER A 17 -2.15 -17.11 34.12
CA SER A 17 -1.66 -16.63 32.84
C SER A 17 -1.63 -15.11 32.94
N ASP A 18 -0.59 -14.57 33.57
CA ASP A 18 -0.17 -13.19 33.39
C ASP A 18 0.11 -13.02 31.89
N SER A 19 -0.92 -12.57 31.16
CA SER A 19 -0.75 -12.07 29.81
C SER A 19 -0.03 -10.73 29.91
N ILE A 20 1.29 -10.85 30.13
CA ILE A 20 2.30 -9.87 29.77
C ILE A 20 2.16 -9.74 28.26
N PHE A 21 1.25 -8.87 27.81
CA PHE A 21 1.43 -8.26 26.51
C PHE A 21 2.57 -7.26 26.72
N PRO A 22 3.80 -7.54 26.23
CA PRO A 22 4.82 -6.53 26.23
C PRO A 22 4.22 -5.36 25.46
N HIS A 23 4.21 -4.21 26.13
CA HIS A 23 3.93 -2.92 25.57
C HIS A 23 4.62 -2.88 24.20
N SER A 24 3.85 -3.11 23.13
CA SER A 24 4.35 -3.01 21.78
C SER A 24 4.85 -1.58 21.70
N LYS A 25 6.18 -1.43 21.66
CA LYS A 25 6.81 -0.17 21.34
C LYS A 25 6.19 0.20 20.00
N LYS A 26 5.18 1.08 20.03
CA LYS A 26 4.76 1.85 18.89
C LYS A 26 6.01 2.63 18.53
N GLY A 27 6.87 2.02 17.71
CA GLY A 27 7.93 2.73 17.02
C GLY A 27 7.27 3.97 16.44
N ALA A 28 7.88 5.13 16.66
CA ALA A 28 7.36 6.40 16.21
C ALA A 28 6.84 6.21 14.78
N VAL A 29 5.51 6.24 14.62
CA VAL A 29 4.90 6.07 13.31
C VAL A 29 5.33 7.31 12.56
N GLU A 30 6.30 7.18 11.66
CA GLU A 30 6.64 8.26 10.75
C GLU A 30 5.32 8.71 10.12
N LYS A 31 4.92 9.95 10.42
CA LYS A 31 3.69 10.53 9.89
C LYS A 31 3.94 10.80 8.41
N HIS A 32 3.66 9.80 7.60
CA HIS A 32 3.55 10.01 6.17
C HIS A 32 2.26 10.79 5.91
N GLU A 33 2.39 11.88 5.16
CA GLU A 33 1.23 12.50 4.53
C GLU A 33 0.66 11.53 3.49
N LYS A 34 -0.66 11.59 3.28
CA LYS A 34 -1.37 10.63 2.42
C LYS A 34 -2.35 11.34 1.51
N VAL A 35 -2.19 11.14 0.21
CA VAL A 35 -3.15 11.57 -0.82
C VAL A 35 -3.76 10.33 -1.47
N CYS A 36 -5.09 10.31 -1.59
CA CYS A 36 -5.82 9.20 -2.20
C CYS A 36 -6.63 9.65 -3.40
N LYS A 37 -6.65 8.82 -4.43
CA LYS A 37 -7.60 8.90 -5.53
C LYS A 37 -8.57 7.73 -5.44
N LEU A 38 -9.86 8.06 -5.35
CA LEU A 38 -10.94 7.11 -5.59
C LEU A 38 -10.99 6.85 -7.09
N GLN A 39 -10.78 5.61 -7.49
CA GLN A 39 -10.83 5.20 -8.87
C GLN A 39 -11.86 4.11 -9.09
N ASN A 40 -12.73 4.36 -10.05
CA ASN A 40 -13.77 3.45 -10.46
C ASN A 40 -13.45 2.69 -11.75
N LEU A 41 -12.18 2.60 -12.19
CA LEU A 41 -11.57 1.51 -13.00
C LEU A 41 -10.20 1.92 -13.61
N PHE A 42 -9.47 0.87 -14.03
CA PHE A 42 -8.16 0.76 -14.72
C PHE A 42 -7.01 1.61 -14.19
N ASN A 43 -6.04 0.94 -13.55
CA ASN A 43 -4.73 1.49 -13.24
C ASN A 43 -3.68 0.50 -13.72
N HIS A 44 -3.07 0.83 -14.86
CA HIS A 44 -1.94 0.07 -15.38
C HIS A 44 -0.66 0.64 -14.79
N LYS A 45 0.25 -0.27 -14.41
CA LYS A 45 1.58 0.07 -13.91
C LYS A 45 2.66 -0.49 -14.82
N ALA A 46 3.72 0.27 -15.00
CA ALA A 46 4.92 -0.15 -15.71
C ALA A 46 6.17 0.43 -15.02
N MET A 47 7.33 -0.14 -15.30
CA MET A 47 8.62 0.36 -14.84
C MET A 47 9.32 1.02 -16.03
N PHE A 48 9.64 2.31 -15.93
CA PHE A 48 10.28 3.08 -16.99
C PHE A 48 11.68 3.53 -16.57
N TYR A 49 12.57 3.59 -17.55
CA TYR A 49 13.70 4.51 -17.55
C TYR A 49 13.23 5.92 -17.97
N LYS A 50 14.00 6.97 -17.65
CA LYS A 50 13.65 8.35 -18.02
C LYS A 50 13.42 8.52 -19.52
N SER A 51 14.20 7.82 -20.36
CA SER A 51 14.05 7.82 -21.83
C SER A 51 12.69 7.32 -22.30
N GLU A 52 12.14 6.30 -21.64
CA GLU A 52 10.81 5.76 -21.96
C GLU A 52 9.72 6.75 -21.54
N LEU A 53 9.90 7.41 -20.39
CA LEU A 53 8.99 8.47 -19.98
C LEU A 53 9.08 9.70 -20.89
N CYS A 54 10.25 10.04 -21.44
CA CYS A 54 10.37 11.08 -22.48
C CYS A 54 9.44 10.77 -23.67
N THR A 55 9.33 9.49 -24.03
CA THR A 55 8.68 9.03 -25.25
C THR A 55 7.18 8.84 -25.06
N TYR A 56 6.78 8.25 -23.93
CA TYR A 56 5.41 7.80 -23.66
C TYR A 56 4.73 8.53 -22.49
N GLY A 57 5.42 9.45 -21.82
CA GLY A 57 4.88 10.24 -20.72
C GLY A 57 4.05 11.43 -21.18
N THR A 58 2.99 11.75 -20.41
CA THR A 58 2.04 12.83 -20.72
C THR A 58 2.71 14.20 -20.74
N LYS A 59 3.66 14.43 -19.82
CA LYS A 59 4.47 15.65 -19.74
C LYS A 59 5.92 15.41 -20.19
N GLY A 60 6.16 14.33 -20.94
CA GLY A 60 7.51 13.87 -21.28
C GLY A 60 8.34 13.56 -20.02
N CYS A 61 9.61 13.97 -20.03
CA CYS A 61 10.59 13.68 -18.97
C CYS A 61 10.67 14.72 -17.86
N ASP A 62 9.58 15.44 -17.60
CA ASP A 62 9.45 16.37 -16.48
C ASP A 62 9.36 15.61 -15.16
N ILE A 63 10.52 15.13 -14.72
CA ILE A 63 10.77 14.39 -13.48
C ILE A 63 12.02 14.94 -12.80
N GLY A 64 11.97 15.03 -11.48
CA GLY A 64 13.15 15.31 -10.67
C GLY A 64 14.19 14.19 -10.71
N GLU A 65 15.19 14.25 -9.85
CA GLU A 65 16.10 13.14 -9.66
C GLU A 65 15.34 11.93 -9.08
N VAL A 66 15.22 10.88 -9.88
CA VAL A 66 14.58 9.62 -9.49
C VAL A 66 15.54 8.47 -9.72
N LYS A 67 15.50 7.48 -8.83
CA LYS A 67 16.25 6.24 -9.02
C LYS A 67 15.56 5.42 -10.11
N GLU A 68 16.31 5.11 -11.18
CA GLU A 68 15.82 4.27 -12.27
C GLU A 68 16.01 2.76 -12.01
N PRO A 69 15.16 1.90 -12.58
CA PRO A 69 13.87 2.24 -13.21
C PRO A 69 12.83 2.62 -12.15
N PHE A 70 11.86 3.44 -12.52
CA PHE A 70 10.81 3.92 -11.61
C PHE A 70 9.41 3.56 -12.12
N GLU A 71 8.47 3.47 -11.19
CA GLU A 71 7.09 3.11 -11.50
C GLU A 71 6.32 4.29 -12.11
N VAL A 72 5.60 4.00 -13.19
CA VAL A 72 4.67 4.91 -13.87
C VAL A 72 3.27 4.30 -13.89
N LEU A 73 2.26 5.17 -13.93
CA LEU A 73 0.85 4.80 -13.86
C LEU A 73 0.07 5.38 -15.04
N CYS A 74 -1.00 4.70 -15.44
CA CYS A 74 -1.91 5.14 -16.49
C CYS A 74 -3.34 4.68 -16.19
N ASP A 75 -4.31 5.58 -16.39
CA ASP A 75 -5.73 5.34 -16.12
C ASP A 75 -6.56 5.04 -17.39
N LEU A 76 -5.91 4.71 -18.50
CA LEU A 76 -6.62 4.30 -19.72
C LEU A 76 -7.02 2.83 -19.65
N GLU A 77 -8.13 2.50 -20.30
CA GLU A 77 -8.70 1.15 -20.29
C GLU A 77 -7.69 0.07 -20.73
N TYR A 78 -6.91 0.34 -21.77
CA TYR A 78 -5.94 -0.59 -22.33
C TYR A 78 -4.52 -0.04 -22.22
N VAL A 79 -3.57 -0.91 -21.83
CA VAL A 79 -2.12 -0.60 -21.78
C VAL A 79 -1.62 -0.06 -23.11
N THR A 80 -2.07 -0.62 -24.24
CA THR A 80 -1.70 -0.17 -25.59
C THR A 80 -2.10 1.28 -25.83
N MET A 81 -3.24 1.74 -25.29
CA MET A 81 -3.64 3.14 -25.38
C MET A 81 -2.74 4.04 -24.55
N CYS A 82 -2.22 3.58 -23.40
CA CYS A 82 -1.26 4.35 -22.61
C CYS A 82 0.01 4.67 -23.41
N TYR A 83 0.53 3.70 -24.17
CA TYR A 83 1.65 3.93 -25.08
C TYR A 83 1.25 4.79 -26.29
N GLY A 84 0.16 4.44 -26.98
CA GLY A 84 -0.27 5.12 -28.21
C GLY A 84 -0.69 6.58 -28.00
N LYS A 85 -1.26 6.91 -26.84
CA LYS A 85 -1.66 8.27 -26.47
C LYS A 85 -0.64 9.00 -25.59
N LYS A 86 0.52 8.39 -25.34
CA LYS A 86 1.58 8.94 -24.47
C LYS A 86 1.02 9.41 -23.13
N SER A 87 0.25 8.57 -22.47
CA SER A 87 -0.54 8.94 -21.28
C SER A 87 0.05 8.42 -19.97
N TRP A 88 1.30 7.99 -19.97
CA TRP A 88 1.97 7.56 -18.74
C TRP A 88 2.29 8.75 -17.85
N LEU A 89 2.15 8.55 -16.55
CA LEU A 89 2.40 9.55 -15.52
C LEU A 89 3.37 8.96 -14.50
N ASN A 90 4.37 9.71 -14.08
CA ASN A 90 5.12 9.33 -12.89
C ASN A 90 4.22 9.44 -11.63
N ARG A 91 4.68 8.92 -10.50
CA ARG A 91 3.90 8.92 -9.24
C ARG A 91 3.41 10.32 -8.86
N ASN A 92 4.28 11.32 -8.90
CA ASN A 92 3.95 12.69 -8.48
C ASN A 92 2.90 13.30 -9.41
N GLN A 93 3.07 13.16 -10.73
CA GLN A 93 2.12 13.59 -11.74
C GLN A 93 0.76 12.89 -11.56
N TYR A 94 0.78 11.58 -11.27
CA TYR A 94 -0.42 10.79 -11.06
C TYR A 94 -1.22 11.28 -9.85
N PHE A 95 -0.57 11.62 -8.75
CA PHE A 95 -1.21 12.14 -7.54
C PHE A 95 -1.31 13.67 -7.47
N GLN A 96 -0.90 14.38 -8.53
CA GLN A 96 -0.85 15.85 -8.57
C GLN A 96 0.01 16.46 -7.44
N LEU A 97 1.08 15.76 -7.08
CA LEU A 97 2.08 16.21 -6.12
C LEU A 97 3.17 17.00 -6.85
N SER A 98 3.85 17.88 -6.11
CA SER A 98 5.02 18.59 -6.62
C SER A 98 6.20 17.63 -6.83
N ASN A 99 7.13 17.96 -7.74
CA ASN A 99 8.22 17.08 -8.15
C ASN A 99 9.29 16.84 -7.04
N ASP A 100 9.32 17.67 -6.00
CA ASP A 100 10.18 17.55 -4.82
C ASP A 100 9.66 16.54 -3.79
N VAL A 101 8.39 16.17 -3.87
CA VAL A 101 7.77 15.22 -2.94
C VAL A 101 8.25 13.80 -3.23
N VAL A 102 8.76 13.11 -2.20
CA VAL A 102 9.20 11.72 -2.32
C VAL A 102 8.08 10.77 -1.89
N VAL A 103 7.42 10.16 -2.88
CA VAL A 103 6.41 9.12 -2.63
C VAL A 103 7.08 7.83 -2.17
N ALA A 104 7.01 7.56 -0.87
CA ALA A 104 7.60 6.39 -0.23
C ALA A 104 6.86 5.10 -0.59
N ASN A 105 5.52 5.13 -0.62
CA ASN A 105 4.71 3.94 -0.87
C ASN A 105 3.40 4.28 -1.59
N ILE A 106 2.90 3.34 -2.41
CA ILE A 106 1.56 3.39 -3.00
C ILE A 106 0.76 2.20 -2.49
N SER A 107 -0.36 2.45 -1.83
CA SER A 107 -1.27 1.41 -1.33
C SER A 107 -2.55 1.36 -2.15
N HIS A 108 -3.03 0.16 -2.43
CA HIS A 108 -4.31 -0.08 -3.09
C HIS A 108 -5.30 -0.70 -2.12
N SER A 109 -6.52 -0.20 -2.08
CA SER A 109 -7.63 -0.80 -1.34
C SER A 109 -8.88 -0.87 -2.20
N ILE A 110 -9.73 -1.86 -1.93
CA ILE A 110 -10.99 -2.04 -2.61
C ILE A 110 -12.08 -2.04 -1.54
N THR A 111 -13.05 -1.16 -1.70
CA THR A 111 -14.21 -1.06 -0.81
C THR A 111 -15.45 -1.42 -1.61
N VAL A 112 -16.33 -2.26 -1.04
CA VAL A 112 -17.64 -2.56 -1.63
C VAL A 112 -18.71 -1.98 -0.74
N LYS A 113 -19.52 -1.05 -1.25
CA LYS A 113 -20.64 -0.45 -0.52
C LYS A 113 -21.89 -0.51 -1.40
N ASN A 114 -22.98 -1.09 -0.89
CA ASN A 114 -24.25 -1.27 -1.62
C ASN A 114 -24.07 -1.96 -2.99
N GLY A 115 -23.21 -2.98 -3.07
CA GLY A 115 -22.91 -3.70 -4.31
C GLY A 115 -22.00 -2.96 -5.30
N VAL A 116 -21.65 -1.70 -5.04
CA VAL A 116 -20.70 -0.93 -5.84
C VAL A 116 -19.29 -1.16 -5.33
N LYS A 117 -18.39 -1.60 -6.23
CA LYS A 117 -16.96 -1.76 -5.97
C LYS A 117 -16.23 -0.46 -6.29
N THR A 118 -15.48 0.08 -5.34
CA THR A 118 -14.64 1.27 -5.51
C THR A 118 -13.19 0.91 -5.18
N SER A 119 -12.28 1.15 -6.13
CA SER A 119 -10.85 1.05 -5.88
C SER A 119 -10.35 2.38 -5.33
N THR A 120 -9.45 2.35 -4.36
CA THR A 120 -8.77 3.53 -3.85
C THR A 120 -7.27 3.29 -3.94
N VAL A 121 -6.56 4.22 -4.56
CA VAL A 121 -5.11 4.20 -4.63
C VAL A 121 -4.60 5.40 -3.84
N CYS A 122 -3.66 5.18 -2.92
CA CYS A 122 -3.11 6.24 -2.09
C CYS A 122 -1.59 6.26 -2.18
N ALA A 123 -1.02 7.45 -2.38
CA ALA A 123 0.40 7.70 -2.18
C ALA A 123 0.63 8.15 -0.73
N HIS A 124 1.63 7.54 -0.10
CA HIS A 124 2.17 7.91 1.19
C HIS A 124 3.52 8.58 0.94
N TYR A 125 3.67 9.81 1.38
CA TYR A 125 4.85 10.64 1.12
C TYR A 125 5.32 11.34 2.40
N LYS A 126 6.52 11.90 2.37
CA LYS A 126 7.09 12.72 3.44
C LYS A 126 7.18 14.17 2.98
#